data_AF-A0A524Q408-F1
#
_entry.id   AF-A0A524Q408-F1
#
_cell.length_a   1.000
_cell.length_b   1.000
_cell.length_c   1.000
_cell.angle_alpha   90.00
_cell.angle_beta   90.00
_cell.angle_gamma   90.00
#
_symmetry.space_group_name_H-M   'P 1'
#
loop_
_entity.id
_entity.type
_entity.pdbx_description
1 polymer ?
#
loop_
_entity_poly.entity_id
_entity_poly.type
_entity_poly.pdbx_seq_one_letter_code
_entity_poly.pdbx_strand_id
1 'polypeptide(L)'
;MAARKQHNYDESKIKTLSSLEHIRTRTGMYIGRKGDGAHYDDGIYVLVKEVIDNAVDEFIMGCGNRIDITVQDGCVEVRDYGRGIPLGKVVECVSRINTGAKYN
;
A
#
# COMPACT_ATOMS: atom_id res chain seq x y z
N MET A 1 -29.43 36.61 -15.89
CA MET A 1 -29.46 35.59 -14.81
C MET A 1 -28.76 34.34 -15.32
N ALA A 2 -27.72 33.85 -14.64
CA ALA A 2 -27.03 32.64 -15.07
C ALA A 2 -27.94 31.42 -14.85
N ALA A 3 -28.15 30.63 -15.90
CA ALA A 3 -28.97 29.42 -15.83
C ALA A 3 -28.35 28.41 -14.84
N ARG A 4 -29.14 27.98 -13.85
CA ARG A 4 -28.73 27.01 -12.84
C ARG A 4 -28.63 25.64 -13.51
N LYS A 5 -27.40 25.13 -13.68
CA LYS A 5 -27.16 23.76 -14.20
C LYS A 5 -27.91 22.78 -13.29
N GLN A 6 -28.97 22.15 -13.79
CA GLN A 6 -29.67 21.09 -13.05
C GLN A 6 -28.69 19.94 -12.86
N HIS A 7 -28.35 19.67 -11.60
CA HIS A 7 -27.46 18.56 -11.26
C HIS A 7 -28.31 17.29 -11.25
N ASN A 8 -28.45 16.65 -12.41
CA ASN A 8 -29.23 15.41 -12.53
C ASN A 8 -28.47 14.29 -11.80
N TYR A 9 -28.96 13.95 -10.62
CA TYR A 9 -28.47 12.84 -9.81
C TYR A 9 -29.37 11.64 -10.09
N ASP A 10 -28.92 10.80 -11.03
CA ASP A 10 -29.58 9.55 -11.42
C ASP A 10 -28.66 8.35 -11.12
N GLU A 11 -29.18 7.15 -11.32
CA GLU A 11 -28.49 5.89 -11.04
C GLU A 11 -27.13 5.79 -11.75
N SER A 12 -26.95 6.42 -12.91
CA SER A 12 -25.69 6.43 -13.66
C SER A 12 -24.55 7.18 -12.94
N LYS A 13 -24.87 7.99 -11.93
CA LYS A 13 -23.89 8.69 -11.09
C LYS A 13 -23.34 7.82 -9.95
N ILE A 14 -24.01 6.70 -9.64
CA ILE A 14 -23.51 5.72 -8.68
C ILE A 14 -22.47 4.85 -9.39
N LYS A 15 -21.26 4.78 -8.83
CA LYS A 15 -20.15 4.02 -9.42
C LYS A 15 -19.50 3.13 -8.37
N THR A 16 -19.24 1.89 -8.76
CA THR A 16 -18.39 0.96 -8.01
C THR A 16 -17.02 0.95 -8.66
N LEU A 17 -15.98 1.20 -7.88
CA LEU A 17 -14.59 1.11 -8.33
C LEU A 17 -14.02 -0.24 -7.93
N SER A 18 -13.11 -0.78 -8.73
CA SER A 18 -12.27 -1.88 -8.27
C SER A 18 -11.40 -1.42 -7.09
N SER A 19 -10.91 -2.35 -6.28
CA SER A 19 -10.09 -2.01 -5.10
C SER A 19 -8.85 -1.18 -5.48
N LEU A 20 -8.15 -1.55 -6.56
CA LEU A 20 -6.96 -0.82 -7.03
C LEU A 20 -7.31 0.60 -7.51
N GLU A 21 -8.39 0.76 -8.26
CA GLU A 21 -8.85 2.10 -8.68
C GLU A 21 -9.23 2.97 -7.49
N HIS A 22 -9.88 2.38 -6.48
CA HIS A 22 -10.22 3.08 -5.25
C HIS A 22 -8.97 3.54 -4.50
N ILE A 23 -7.97 2.66 -4.32
CA ILE A 23 -6.69 3.00 -3.67
C ILE A 23 -5.95 4.12 -4.40
N ARG A 24 -5.90 4.06 -5.74
CA ARG A 24 -5.23 5.09 -6.55
C ARG A 24 -5.97 6.42 -6.53
N THR A 25 -7.30 6.40 -6.48
CA THR A 25 -8.13 7.62 -6.44
C THR A 25 -8.19 8.24 -5.05
N ARG A 26 -8.22 7.40 -4.00
CA ARG A 26 -8.36 7.77 -2.59
C ARG A 26 -7.11 7.39 -1.79
N THR A 27 -5.92 7.60 -2.36
CA THR A 27 -4.63 7.25 -1.77
C THR A 27 -4.46 7.75 -0.33
N GLY A 28 -5.04 8.92 -0.04
CA GLY A 28 -5.10 9.53 1.30
C GLY A 28 -5.62 8.61 2.39
N MET A 29 -6.59 7.74 2.08
CA MET A 29 -7.19 6.83 3.05
C MET A 29 -6.29 5.66 3.42
N TYR A 30 -5.25 5.36 2.62
CA TYR A 30 -4.41 4.19 2.78
C TYR A 30 -3.02 4.55 3.31
N ILE A 31 -2.42 5.62 2.78
CA ILE A 31 -1.05 6.02 3.14
C ILE A 31 -0.96 7.44 3.71
N GLY A 32 -2.10 8.09 3.96
CA GLY A 32 -2.11 9.48 4.39
C GLY A 32 -1.70 10.46 3.29
N ARG A 33 -1.02 11.54 3.65
CA ARG A 33 -0.69 12.63 2.73
C ARG A 33 0.22 12.14 1.60
N LYS A 34 -0.08 12.51 0.36
CA LYS A 34 0.89 12.34 -0.75
C LYS A 34 1.98 13.40 -0.65
N GLY A 35 3.21 13.01 -0.91
CA GLY A 35 4.37 13.90 -0.95
C GLY A 35 5.58 13.19 -1.54
N ASP A 36 6.66 13.95 -1.69
CA ASP A 36 7.93 13.52 -2.27
C ASP A 36 8.95 13.09 -1.19
N GLY A 37 8.57 13.12 0.08
CA GLY A 37 9.46 12.83 1.21
C GLY A 37 10.13 14.07 1.78
N ALA A 38 9.76 15.28 1.36
CA ALA A 38 10.24 16.49 2.00
C ALA A 38 9.65 16.70 3.42
N HIS A 39 8.51 16.07 3.72
CA HIS A 39 7.88 16.13 5.05
C HIS A 39 7.79 14.74 5.68
N TYR A 40 8.09 14.64 6.97
CA TYR A 40 8.08 13.35 7.70
C TYR A 40 6.71 12.65 7.72
N ASP A 41 5.63 13.40 7.54
CA ASP A 41 4.24 12.90 7.44
C ASP A 41 3.85 12.44 6.01
N ASP A 42 4.78 12.48 5.05
CA ASP A 42 4.49 12.04 3.69
C ASP A 42 4.34 10.52 3.62
N GLY A 43 3.30 10.07 2.91
CA GLY A 43 2.92 8.67 2.79
C GLY A 43 3.96 7.78 2.11
N ILE A 44 5.00 8.36 1.49
CA ILE A 44 6.15 7.58 1.00
C ILE A 44 6.84 6.84 2.16
N TYR A 45 6.89 7.44 3.35
CA TYR A 45 7.45 6.80 4.53
C TYR A 45 6.56 5.68 5.07
N VAL A 46 5.24 5.82 4.94
CA VAL A 46 4.29 4.74 5.24
C VAL A 46 4.54 3.56 4.28
N LEU A 47 4.67 3.81 2.97
CA LEU A 47 4.96 2.76 1.99
C LEU A 47 6.24 1.98 2.33
N VAL A 48 7.32 2.68 2.66
CA VAL A 48 8.59 2.05 3.05
C VAL A 48 8.44 1.27 4.36
N LYS A 49 7.78 1.87 5.36
CA LYS A 49 7.50 1.23 6.65
C LYS A 49 6.74 -0.08 6.48
N GLU A 50 5.70 -0.14 5.65
CA GLU A 50 4.91 -1.37 5.46
C GLU A 50 5.74 -2.54 4.92
N VAL A 51 6.74 -2.28 4.08
CA VAL A 51 7.64 -3.33 3.58
C VAL A 51 8.61 -3.78 4.68
N ILE A 52 9.18 -2.82 5.43
CA ILE A 52 10.07 -3.10 6.56
C ILE A 52 9.35 -3.87 7.67
N ASP A 53 8.12 -3.51 7.99
CA ASP A 53 7.33 -4.17 9.03
C ASP A 53 7.09 -5.65 8.69
N ASN A 54 6.83 -5.97 7.42
CA ASN A 54 6.72 -7.37 6.98
C ASN A 54 8.02 -8.15 7.17
N ALA A 55 9.18 -7.52 6.94
CA ALA A 55 10.49 -8.11 7.20
C ALA A 55 10.76 -8.28 8.71
N VAL A 56 10.37 -7.29 9.52
CA VAL A 56 10.49 -7.34 10.99
C VAL A 56 9.61 -8.43 11.58
N ASP A 57 8.42 -8.68 11.03
CA ASP A 57 7.55 -9.75 11.49
C ASP A 57 8.19 -11.13 11.32
N GLU A 58 8.94 -11.37 10.23
CA GLU A 58 9.72 -12.60 10.07
C GLU A 58 10.84 -12.71 11.13
N PHE A 59 11.47 -11.60 11.49
CA PHE A 59 12.46 -11.56 12.57
C PHE A 59 11.83 -11.88 13.94
N ILE A 60 10.68 -11.27 14.26
CA ILE A 60 9.96 -11.52 15.52
C ILE A 60 9.53 -12.98 15.64
N MET A 61 9.18 -13.62 14.51
CA MET A 61 8.87 -15.05 14.44
C MET A 61 10.11 -15.95 14.47
N GLY A 62 11.32 -15.40 14.66
CA GLY A 62 12.59 -16.14 14.70
C GLY A 62 13.00 -16.75 13.36
N CYS A 63 12.40 -16.29 12.27
CA CYS A 63 12.57 -16.86 10.94
C CYS A 63 13.55 -16.08 10.06
N GLY A 64 13.96 -14.89 10.48
CA GLY A 64 15.01 -14.09 9.86
C GLY A 64 15.93 -13.48 10.92
N ASN A 65 17.17 -13.15 10.54
CA ASN A 65 18.17 -12.59 11.46
C ASN A 65 18.82 -11.29 10.96
N ARG A 66 18.45 -10.87 9.75
CA ARG A 66 19.06 -9.73 9.05
C ARG A 66 18.03 -9.11 8.11
N ILE A 67 18.04 -7.79 8.04
CA ILE A 67 17.29 -7.00 7.07
C ILE A 67 18.29 -6.02 6.44
N ASP A 68 18.44 -6.11 5.13
CA ASP A 68 19.25 -5.18 4.34
C ASP A 68 18.34 -4.14 3.71
N ILE A 69 18.66 -2.85 3.90
CA ILE A 69 17.93 -1.74 3.31
C ILE A 69 18.90 -0.93 2.46
N THR A 70 18.60 -0.82 1.17
CA THR A 70 19.39 -0.03 0.22
C THR A 70 18.53 1.09 -0.34
N VAL A 71 19.04 2.32 -0.29
CA VAL A 71 18.38 3.48 -0.87
C VAL A 71 19.29 4.02 -1.97
N GLN A 72 18.80 4.00 -3.21
CA GLN A 72 19.56 4.45 -4.37
C GLN A 72 18.62 4.98 -5.45
N ASP A 73 18.93 6.15 -6.00
CA ASP A 73 18.29 6.72 -7.20
C ASP A 73 16.76 6.76 -7.15
N GLY A 74 16.20 7.12 -5.99
CA GLY A 74 14.74 7.17 -5.77
C GLY A 74 14.07 5.80 -5.62
N CYS A 75 14.87 4.73 -5.54
CA CYS A 75 14.43 3.37 -5.23
C CYS A 75 14.83 3.02 -3.79
N VAL A 76 13.96 2.28 -3.11
CA VAL A 76 14.23 1.65 -1.82
C VAL A 76 14.07 0.15 -2.00
N GLU A 77 15.16 -0.60 -1.81
CA GLU A 77 15.16 -2.05 -1.75
C GLU A 77 15.20 -2.48 -0.27
N VAL A 78 14.26 -3.34 0.10
CA VAL A 78 14.22 -3.99 1.43
C VAL A 78 14.34 -5.48 1.20
N ARG A 79 15.35 -6.08 1.79
CA ARG A 79 15.62 -7.52 1.71
C ARG A 79 15.67 -8.12 3.10
N ASP A 80 14.75 -9.02 3.39
CA ASP A 80 14.84 -9.91 4.54
C ASP A 80 15.44 -11.28 4.15
N TYR A 81 15.81 -12.03 5.18
CA TYR A 81 16.24 -13.43 5.06
C TYR A 81 15.32 -14.33 5.89
N GLY A 82 14.02 -14.04 5.83
CA GLY A 82 12.93 -14.78 6.46
C GLY A 82 12.55 -16.06 5.68
N ARG A 83 11.35 -16.59 5.94
CA ARG A 83 10.80 -17.73 5.20
C ARG A 83 10.43 -17.38 3.76
N GLY A 84 10.17 -16.10 3.50
CA GLY A 84 9.63 -15.61 2.25
C GLY A 84 8.12 -15.84 2.08
N ILE A 85 7.54 -15.17 1.08
CA ILE A 85 6.13 -15.34 0.73
C ILE A 85 5.96 -16.70 0.03
N PRO A 86 4.96 -17.53 0.41
CA PRO A 86 4.70 -18.79 -0.28
C PRO A 86 4.45 -18.60 -1.78
N LEU A 87 5.23 -19.26 -2.63
CA LEU A 87 5.23 -19.06 -4.09
C LEU A 87 3.84 -19.21 -4.73
N GLY A 88 3.03 -20.16 -4.25
CA GLY A 88 1.66 -20.38 -4.74
C GLY A 88 0.67 -19.24 -4.42
N LYS A 89 1.04 -18.31 -3.55
CA LYS A 89 0.20 -17.17 -3.12
C LYS A 89 0.84 -15.80 -3.34
N VAL A 90 2.07 -15.72 -3.85
CA VAL A 90 2.79 -14.46 -4.09
C VAL A 90 1.94 -13.44 -4.84
N VAL A 91 1.37 -13.83 -5.98
CA VAL A 91 0.56 -12.92 -6.82
C VAL A 91 -0.64 -12.39 -6.06
N GLU A 92 -1.35 -13.23 -5.30
CA GLU A 92 -2.51 -12.80 -4.54
C GLU A 92 -2.12 -11.82 -3.43
N CYS A 93 -1.07 -12.11 -2.66
CA CYS A 93 -0.58 -11.26 -1.57
C CYS A 93 -0.17 -9.85 -2.03
N VAL A 94 0.34 -9.70 -3.27
CA VAL A 94 0.81 -8.38 -3.77
C VAL A 94 -0.20 -7.64 -4.64
N SER A 95 -1.29 -8.29 -5.06
CA SER A 95 -2.26 -7.69 -6.00
C SER A 95 -3.68 -7.54 -5.44
N ARG A 96 -4.00 -8.20 -4.32
CA ARG A 96 -5.34 -8.20 -3.72
C ARG A 96 -5.30 -7.65 -2.32
N ILE A 97 -6.07 -6.59 -2.07
CA ILE A 97 -6.25 -6.06 -0.72
C ILE A 97 -6.86 -7.13 0.20
N ASN A 98 -6.57 -7.05 1.49
CA ASN A 98 -7.05 -8.00 2.51
C ASN A 98 -6.67 -9.45 2.17
N THR A 99 -5.42 -9.67 1.75
CA THR A 99 -4.84 -10.99 1.54
C THR A 99 -3.55 -11.10 2.34
N GLY A 100 -3.43 -12.12 3.18
CA GLY A 100 -2.28 -12.31 4.06
C GLY A 100 -2.50 -13.47 5.03
N ALA A 101 -1.48 -13.77 5.85
CA ALA A 101 -1.52 -14.85 6.84
C ALA A 101 -1.71 -14.37 8.30
N LYS A 102 -1.93 -13.05 8.50
CA LYS A 102 -1.97 -12.39 9.82
C LYS A 102 -3.40 -12.16 10.34
N TYR A 103 -4.31 -13.10 10.08
CA TYR A 103 -5.74 -12.98 10.47
C TYR A 103 -6.09 -13.66 11.79
N ASN A 104 -5.10 -14.27 12.45
CA ASN A 104 -5.29 -15.09 13.65
C ASN A 104 -4.63 -14.44 14.86
#